data_AF-A0A1G3UMI9-F1
#
_entry.id   AF-A0A1G3UMI9-F1
#
_cell.length_a   1.000
_cell.length_b   1.000
_cell.length_c   1.000
_cell.angle_alpha   90.00
_cell.angle_beta   90.00
_cell.angle_gamma   90.00
#
_symmetry.space_group_name_H-M   'P 1'
#
loop_
_entity.id
_entity.type
_entity.pdbx_description
1 polymer ?
#
loop_
_entity_poly.entity_id
_entity_poly.type
_entity_poly.pdbx_seq_one_letter_code
_entity_poly.pdbx_strand_id
1 'polypeptide(L)'
;MSDTKSFYQESVEKLKSSLKFCYSIMDELFTFIGNKQNRYYVWTAMVYTQTGKPFYYYRLCLHRTTEELFEFDLDLPRVDYIFCDEAFAYNKMYAKKAIQAKGAMTNIIENLNSQLRDKIAYLVRRSKAHAKSAEWLDYKLARFFNNKNLYG
;
A
#
# COMPACT_ATOMS: atom_id res chain seq x y z
N MET A 1 14.42 -7.87 -12.34
CA MET A 1 13.05 -7.53 -11.85
C MET A 1 12.67 -8.40 -10.67
N SER A 2 12.91 -9.72 -10.73
CA SER A 2 12.76 -10.66 -9.60
C SER A 2 13.45 -10.16 -8.32
N ASP A 3 14.74 -9.81 -8.42
CA ASP A 3 15.57 -9.49 -7.25
C ASP A 3 15.06 -8.29 -6.43
N THR A 4 14.47 -7.28 -7.07
CA THR A 4 13.93 -6.09 -6.38
C THR A 4 12.69 -6.43 -5.56
N LYS A 5 11.84 -7.34 -6.06
CA LYS A 5 10.67 -7.81 -5.34
C LYS A 5 11.06 -8.71 -4.19
N SER A 6 11.96 -9.66 -4.42
CA SER A 6 12.49 -10.53 -3.37
C SER A 6 13.15 -9.70 -2.25
N PHE A 7 13.96 -8.69 -2.61
CA PHE A 7 14.54 -7.77 -1.63
C PHE A 7 13.49 -7.00 -0.82
N TYR A 8 12.41 -6.55 -1.47
CA TYR A 8 11.29 -5.90 -0.76
C TYR A 8 10.65 -6.86 0.24
N GLN A 9 10.35 -8.09 -0.17
CA GLN A 9 9.73 -9.10 0.69
C GLN A 9 10.64 -9.46 1.88
N GLU A 10 11.93 -9.69 1.64
CA GLU A 10 12.91 -9.95 2.71
C GLU A 10 13.01 -8.77 3.69
N SER A 11 12.95 -7.54 3.18
CA SER A 11 12.98 -6.33 4.01
C SER A 11 11.73 -6.22 4.88
N VAL A 12 10.55 -6.48 4.30
CA VAL A 12 9.26 -6.51 5.02
C VAL A 12 9.29 -7.51 6.17
N GLU A 13 9.76 -8.73 5.93
CA GLU A 13 9.83 -9.77 6.96
C GLU A 13 10.80 -9.41 8.10
N LYS A 14 11.98 -8.88 7.76
CA LYS A 14 12.94 -8.40 8.77
C LYS A 14 12.37 -7.25 9.61
N LEU A 15 11.63 -6.32 9.00
CA LEU A 15 11.00 -5.22 9.72
C LEU A 15 9.92 -5.70 10.69
N LYS A 16 9.09 -6.66 10.26
CA LYS A 16 8.04 -7.26 11.09
C LYS A 16 8.59 -7.94 12.33
N SER A 17 9.72 -8.66 12.20
CA SER A 17 10.31 -9.40 13.32
C SER A 17 11.07 -8.51 14.32
N SER A 18 11.56 -7.35 13.87
CA SER A 18 12.56 -6.57 14.63
C SER A 18 11.98 -5.36 15.36
N LEU A 19 10.78 -4.90 15.00
CA LEU A 19 10.22 -3.64 15.46
C LEU A 19 8.82 -3.81 16.06
N LYS A 20 8.47 -2.92 16.99
CA LYS A 20 7.12 -2.78 17.52
C LYS A 20 6.41 -1.61 16.85
N PHE A 21 5.21 -1.88 16.35
CA PHE A 21 4.37 -0.93 15.64
C PHE A 21 3.13 -0.58 16.46
N CYS A 22 2.64 0.64 16.33
CA CYS A 22 1.51 1.15 17.11
C CYS A 22 0.24 1.32 16.27
N TYR A 23 0.34 1.95 15.09
CA TYR A 23 -0.81 2.13 14.19
C TYR A 23 -0.39 2.03 12.73
N SER A 24 -1.38 1.78 11.87
CA SER A 24 -1.25 1.84 10.42
C SER A 24 -2.20 2.86 9.82
N ILE A 25 -1.82 3.45 8.69
CA ILE A 25 -2.70 4.24 7.82
C ILE A 25 -2.77 3.49 6.49
N MET A 26 -3.97 3.15 6.03
CA MET A 26 -4.21 2.34 4.84
C MET A 26 -5.13 3.06 3.86
N ASP A 27 -4.86 2.84 2.58
CA ASP A 27 -5.72 3.29 1.48
C ASP A 27 -5.49 2.43 0.23
N GLU A 28 -6.42 2.52 -0.71
CA GLU A 28 -6.36 1.88 -2.01
C GLU A 28 -6.38 2.84 -3.18
N LEU A 29 -5.56 2.51 -4.18
CA LEU A 29 -5.60 3.12 -5.49
C LEU A 29 -6.05 2.08 -6.51
N PHE A 30 -6.64 2.53 -7.61
CA PHE A 30 -6.84 1.66 -8.77
C PHE A 30 -6.14 2.23 -10.00
N THR A 31 -5.75 1.33 -10.89
CA THR A 31 -5.09 1.63 -12.16
C THR A 31 -5.57 0.63 -13.23
N PHE A 32 -5.06 0.78 -14.45
CA PHE A 32 -5.38 -0.06 -15.60
C PHE A 32 -4.08 -0.54 -16.26
N ILE A 33 -4.03 -1.82 -16.63
CA ILE A 33 -2.85 -2.47 -17.21
C ILE A 33 -3.16 -2.95 -18.62
N GLY A 34 -2.40 -2.48 -19.61
CA GLY A 34 -2.66 -2.73 -21.03
C GLY A 34 -3.87 -1.97 -21.57
N ASN A 35 -5.06 -2.19 -20.98
CA ASN A 35 -6.32 -1.56 -21.40
C ASN A 35 -7.22 -1.20 -20.20
N LYS A 36 -8.28 -0.42 -20.46
CA LYS A 36 -9.23 0.07 -19.44
C LYS A 36 -10.17 -0.99 -18.85
N GLN A 37 -10.30 -2.15 -19.49
CA GLN A 37 -11.09 -3.25 -18.94
C GLN A 37 -10.29 -4.04 -17.89
N ASN A 38 -8.97 -3.99 -17.99
CA ASN A 38 -8.06 -4.69 -17.09
C ASN A 38 -7.66 -3.80 -15.91
N ARG A 39 -8.59 -3.65 -14.97
CA ARG A 39 -8.42 -2.85 -13.75
C ARG A 39 -7.63 -3.63 -12.70
N TYR A 40 -6.67 -2.96 -12.07
CA TYR A 40 -5.92 -3.44 -10.93
C TYR A 40 -6.06 -2.47 -9.76
N TYR A 41 -5.80 -2.98 -8.57
CA TYR A 41 -5.82 -2.24 -7.32
C TYR A 41 -4.46 -2.34 -6.64
N VAL A 42 -4.04 -1.24 -6.02
CA VAL A 42 -2.85 -1.17 -5.20
C VAL A 42 -3.32 -0.80 -3.81
N TRP A 43 -3.27 -1.77 -2.89
CA TRP A 43 -3.38 -1.49 -1.48
C TRP A 43 -2.06 -0.90 -1.00
N THR A 44 -2.14 0.12 -0.16
CA THR A 44 -0.99 0.79 0.43
C THR A 44 -1.19 0.90 1.92
N ALA A 45 -0.11 0.73 2.68
CA ALA A 45 -0.11 0.92 4.12
C ALA A 45 1.14 1.69 4.56
N MET A 46 0.96 2.60 5.51
CA MET A 46 2.02 3.27 6.25
C MET A 46 1.92 2.82 7.70
N VAL A 47 2.85 1.99 8.16
CA VAL A 47 2.86 1.48 9.52
C VAL A 47 3.89 2.21 10.35
N TYR A 48 3.46 2.75 11.48
CA TYR A 48 4.28 3.56 12.36
C TYR A 48 4.80 2.73 13.53
N THR A 49 6.11 2.86 13.77
CA THR A 49 6.75 2.37 14.98
C THR A 49 6.35 3.21 16.20
N GLN A 50 6.60 2.70 17.40
CA GLN A 50 6.39 3.46 18.64
C GLN A 50 7.20 4.78 18.70
N THR A 51 8.31 4.87 17.97
CA THR A 51 9.13 6.10 17.88
C THR A 51 8.65 7.08 16.81
N GLY A 52 7.54 6.77 16.11
CA GLY A 52 6.97 7.63 15.08
C GLY A 52 7.62 7.47 13.69
N LYS A 53 8.56 6.55 13.51
CA LYS A 53 9.13 6.25 12.19
C LYS A 53 8.13 5.43 11.34
N PRO A 54 7.79 5.88 10.12
CA PRO A 54 6.92 5.13 9.21
C PRO A 54 7.68 4.08 8.39
N PHE A 55 6.99 2.99 8.09
CA PHE A 55 7.38 1.99 7.10
C PHE A 55 6.24 1.76 6.13
N TYR A 56 6.58 1.62 4.87
CA TYR A 56 5.66 1.66 3.75
C TYR A 56 5.50 0.27 3.13
N TYR A 57 4.26 -0.13 2.93
CA TYR A 57 3.87 -1.43 2.40
C TYR A 57 2.90 -1.31 1.24
N TYR A 58 2.92 -2.28 0.34
CA TYR A 58 1.97 -2.33 -0.77
C TYR A 58 1.61 -3.75 -1.17
N ARG A 59 0.46 -3.89 -1.82
CA ARG A 59 0.06 -5.10 -2.55
C ARG A 59 -0.66 -4.74 -3.83
N LEU A 60 -0.20 -5.29 -4.95
CA LEU A 60 -0.89 -5.21 -6.23
C LEU A 60 -1.84 -6.40 -6.37
N CYS A 61 -3.11 -6.15 -6.66
CA CYS A 61 -4.13 -7.19 -6.82
C CYS A 61 -5.11 -6.85 -7.95
N LEU A 62 -5.85 -7.86 -8.39
CA LEU A 62 -6.86 -7.72 -9.45
C LEU A 62 -8.19 -7.19 -8.92
N HIS A 63 -8.53 -7.50 -7.67
CA HIS A 63 -9.84 -7.25 -7.11
C HIS A 63 -9.76 -6.49 -5.79
N ARG A 64 -10.72 -5.58 -5.59
CA ARG A 64 -10.92 -4.86 -4.32
C ARG A 64 -11.88 -5.65 -3.43
N THR A 65 -11.43 -6.80 -2.95
CA THR A 65 -12.22 -7.69 -2.08
C THR A 65 -11.63 -7.76 -0.67
N THR A 66 -12.41 -8.29 0.27
CA THR A 66 -11.95 -8.52 1.64
C THR A 66 -10.86 -9.59 1.69
N GLU A 67 -10.90 -10.57 0.80
CA GLU A 67 -9.91 -11.65 0.72
C GLU A 67 -8.54 -11.10 0.30
N GLU A 68 -8.48 -10.23 -0.71
CA GLU A 68 -7.23 -9.58 -1.14
C GLU A 68 -6.67 -8.63 -0.06
N LEU A 69 -7.55 -7.97 0.68
CA LEU A 69 -7.16 -7.15 1.83
C LEU A 69 -6.66 -8.03 2.98
N PHE A 70 -7.28 -9.18 3.23
CA PHE A 70 -6.83 -10.19 4.20
C PHE A 70 -5.42 -10.65 3.91
N GLU A 71 -5.17 -11.03 2.67
CA GLU A 71 -3.84 -11.44 2.27
C GLU A 71 -2.81 -10.31 2.38
N PHE A 72 -3.20 -9.05 2.14
CA PHE A 72 -2.30 -7.91 2.41
C PHE A 72 -1.99 -7.75 3.89
N ASP A 73 -2.98 -7.91 4.78
CA ASP A 73 -2.79 -7.78 6.22
C ASP A 73 -1.88 -8.85 6.82
N LEU A 74 -1.90 -10.06 6.27
CA LEU A 74 -0.93 -11.10 6.64
C LEU A 74 0.53 -10.65 6.40
N ASP A 75 0.74 -9.81 5.38
CA ASP A 75 2.04 -9.23 5.06
C ASP A 75 2.39 -8.03 5.97
N LEU A 76 1.44 -7.50 6.75
CA LEU A 76 1.67 -6.33 7.62
C LEU A 76 2.05 -6.73 9.05
N PRO A 77 2.88 -5.91 9.74
CA PRO A 77 3.09 -6.08 11.17
C PRO A 77 1.79 -5.79 11.95
N ARG A 78 1.63 -6.47 13.09
CA ARG A 78 0.46 -6.26 13.96
C ARG A 78 0.49 -4.86 14.59
N VAL A 79 -0.67 -4.20 14.59
CA VAL A 79 -0.90 -2.89 15.18
C VAL A 79 -2.17 -2.84 16.02
N ASP A 80 -2.27 -1.81 16.85
CA ASP A 80 -3.42 -1.56 17.72
C ASP A 80 -4.59 -0.96 16.93
N TYR A 81 -4.29 0.00 16.05
CA TYR A 81 -5.29 0.77 15.28
C TYR A 81 -4.92 0.90 13.81
N ILE A 82 -5.95 0.95 12.96
CA ILE A 82 -5.80 1.14 11.52
C ILE A 82 -6.66 2.32 11.09
N PHE A 83 -6.01 3.36 10.59
CA PHE A 83 -6.67 4.50 9.97
C PHE A 83 -6.95 4.20 8.51
N CYS A 84 -8.21 4.23 8.11
CA CYS A 84 -8.62 3.96 6.73
C CYS A 84 -9.88 4.76 6.38
N ASP A 85 -10.20 4.82 5.10
CA ASP A 85 -11.49 5.34 4.65
C ASP A 85 -12.64 4.37 4.98
N GLU A 86 -13.88 4.87 4.90
CA GLU A 86 -15.09 4.07 5.14
C GLU A 86 -15.43 3.09 3.99
N ALA A 87 -14.43 2.36 3.49
CA ALA A 87 -14.69 1.30 2.53
C ALA A 87 -15.23 0.04 3.24
N PHE A 88 -16.20 -0.62 2.60
CA PHE A 88 -16.82 -1.86 3.10
C PHE A 88 -15.80 -2.95 3.49
N ALA A 89 -14.71 -3.07 2.72
CA ALA A 89 -13.66 -4.05 2.96
C ALA A 89 -12.97 -3.84 4.33
N TYR A 90 -12.63 -2.60 4.68
CA TYR A 90 -11.99 -2.28 5.96
C TYR A 90 -12.91 -2.50 7.14
N ASN A 91 -14.17 -2.07 7.04
CA ASN A 91 -15.15 -2.23 8.12
C ASN A 91 -15.40 -3.72 8.44
N LYS A 92 -15.53 -4.56 7.40
CA LYS A 92 -15.71 -6.01 7.58
C LYS A 92 -14.50 -6.68 8.21
N MET A 93 -13.31 -6.23 7.85
CA MET A 93 -12.06 -6.89 8.25
C MET A 93 -11.56 -6.46 9.63
N TYR A 94 -11.55 -5.16 9.89
CA TYR A 94 -10.90 -4.60 11.07
C TYR A 94 -11.88 -4.22 12.17
N ALA A 95 -13.19 -4.12 11.86
CA ALA A 95 -14.25 -3.83 12.80
C ALA A 95 -13.88 -2.68 13.76
N LYS A 96 -13.68 -2.97 15.04
CA LYS A 96 -13.35 -1.97 16.09
C LYS A 96 -11.94 -1.36 15.96
N LYS A 97 -11.04 -1.97 15.18
CA LYS A 97 -9.69 -1.44 14.92
C LYS A 97 -9.67 -0.39 13.82
N ALA A 98 -10.68 -0.37 12.95
CA ALA A 98 -10.81 0.63 11.91
C ALA A 98 -11.20 1.97 12.52
N ILE A 99 -10.37 2.98 12.32
CA ILE A 99 -10.64 4.36 12.67
C ILE A 99 -10.72 5.14 11.37
N GLN A 100 -11.80 5.90 11.20
CA GLN A 100 -11.93 6.78 10.05
C GLN A 100 -10.77 7.79 10.03
N ALA A 101 -10.00 7.81 8.94
CA ALA A 101 -8.94 8.79 8.77
C ALA A 101 -9.54 10.21 8.75
N LYS A 102 -9.04 11.11 9.62
CA LYS A 102 -9.43 12.52 9.67
C LYS A 102 -8.21 13.43 9.76
N GLY A 103 -8.30 14.60 9.13
CA GLY A 103 -7.31 15.66 9.23
C GLY A 103 -5.90 15.21 8.85
N ALA A 104 -5.00 15.14 9.84
CA ALA A 104 -3.59 14.82 9.62
C ALA A 104 -3.36 13.46 8.95
N MET A 105 -4.14 12.43 9.30
CA MET A 105 -3.96 11.08 8.72
C MET A 105 -4.38 11.04 7.24
N THR A 106 -5.47 11.73 6.90
CA THR A 106 -5.92 11.92 5.51
C THR A 106 -4.85 12.63 4.69
N ASN A 107 -4.27 13.71 5.22
CA ASN A 107 -3.20 14.43 4.52
C ASN A 107 -1.95 13.57 4.28
N ILE A 108 -1.60 12.69 5.24
CA ILE A 108 -0.45 11.78 5.11
C ILE A 108 -0.68 10.79 3.96
N ILE A 109 -1.83 10.12 3.94
CA ILE A 109 -2.10 9.10 2.93
C ILE A 109 -2.32 9.71 1.54
N GLU A 110 -2.95 10.88 1.46
CA GLU A 110 -3.06 11.65 0.21
C GLU A 110 -1.69 12.08 -0.33
N ASN A 111 -0.76 12.47 0.55
CA ASN A 111 0.61 12.79 0.15
C ASN A 111 1.33 11.55 -0.41
N LEU A 112 1.20 10.38 0.21
CA LEU A 112 1.75 9.12 -0.33
C LEU A 112 1.17 8.84 -1.72
N ASN A 113 -0.15 8.93 -1.86
CA ASN A 113 -0.85 8.72 -3.13
C ASN A 113 -0.40 9.71 -4.22
N SER A 114 -0.19 10.97 -3.86
CA SER A 114 0.31 11.99 -4.76
C SER A 114 1.71 11.64 -5.26
N GLN A 115 2.62 11.24 -4.36
CA GLN A 115 3.99 10.83 -4.72
C GLN A 115 4.01 9.56 -5.57
N LEU A 116 3.13 8.59 -5.29
CA LEU A 116 2.97 7.40 -6.11
C LEU A 116 2.54 7.77 -7.54
N ARG A 117 1.56 8.66 -7.69
CA ARG A 117 1.07 9.12 -9.00
C ARG A 117 2.11 9.94 -9.77
N ASP A 118 2.93 10.73 -9.07
CA ASP A 118 4.04 11.49 -9.66
C ASP A 118 5.13 10.55 -10.20
N LYS A 119 5.55 9.55 -9.40
CA LYS A 119 6.64 8.63 -9.78
C LYS A 119 6.21 7.50 -10.71
N ILE A 120 4.92 7.13 -10.69
CA ILE A 120 4.35 6.04 -11.47
C ILE A 120 3.16 6.59 -12.25
N ALA A 121 3.45 7.20 -13.41
CA ALA A 121 2.49 7.97 -14.21
C ALA A 121 1.22 7.21 -14.64
N TYR A 122 1.23 5.87 -14.64
CA TYR A 122 0.07 5.03 -14.96
C TYR A 122 -0.89 4.84 -13.76
N LEU A 123 -0.52 5.24 -12.55
CA LEU A 123 -1.44 5.28 -11.39
C LEU A 123 -2.38 6.49 -11.43
N VAL A 124 -2.19 7.40 -12.39
CA VAL A 124 -3.09 8.55 -12.60
C VAL A 124 -4.41 8.06 -13.21
N ARG A 125 -5.50 8.26 -12.48
CA ARG A 125 -6.87 7.78 -12.80
C ARG A 125 -7.38 8.11 -14.22
N ARG A 126 -6.81 9.11 -14.89
CA ARG A 126 -7.18 9.58 -16.24
C ARG A 126 -6.07 9.41 -17.29
N SER A 127 -4.95 8.75 -16.97
CA SER A 127 -3.86 8.61 -17.94
C SER A 127 -4.28 7.77 -19.14
N LYS A 128 -3.80 8.17 -20.33
CA LYS A 128 -3.76 7.30 -21.51
C LYS A 128 -2.59 6.31 -21.45
N ALA A 129 -1.68 6.50 -20.49
CA ALA A 129 -0.56 5.62 -20.22
C ALA A 129 -1.01 4.51 -19.26
N HIS A 130 -0.84 3.27 -19.70
CA HIS A 130 -1.09 2.06 -18.90
C HIS A 130 0.23 1.33 -18.67
N ALA A 131 0.34 0.60 -17.57
CA ALA A 131 1.47 -0.32 -17.40
C ALA A 131 1.42 -1.37 -18.51
N LYS A 132 2.60 -1.77 -19.01
CA LYS A 132 2.71 -2.80 -20.06
C LYS A 132 2.26 -4.18 -19.57
N SER A 133 2.55 -4.50 -18.31
CA SER A 133 2.18 -5.74 -17.65
C SER A 133 2.04 -5.53 -16.14
N ALA A 134 1.39 -6.46 -15.45
CA ALA A 134 1.30 -6.48 -13.99
C ALA A 134 2.69 -6.56 -13.34
N GLU A 135 3.57 -7.40 -13.88
CA GLU A 135 4.95 -7.56 -13.43
C GLU A 135 5.74 -6.24 -13.50
N TRP A 136 5.54 -5.45 -14.56
CA TRP A 136 6.20 -4.16 -14.70
C TRP A 136 5.70 -3.14 -13.67
N LEU A 137 4.39 -3.12 -13.42
CA LEU A 137 3.82 -2.27 -12.38
C LEU A 137 4.31 -2.70 -10.99
N ASP A 138 4.29 -3.99 -10.69
CA ASP A 138 4.74 -4.55 -9.42
C ASP A 138 6.22 -4.21 -9.16
N TYR A 139 7.09 -4.37 -10.16
CA TYR A 139 8.48 -3.95 -10.07
C TYR A 139 8.66 -2.46 -9.75
N LYS A 140 7.85 -1.59 -10.38
CA LYS A 140 7.90 -0.14 -10.14
C LYS A 140 7.43 0.22 -8.73
N LEU A 141 6.39 -0.45 -8.24
CA LEU A 141 5.92 -0.33 -6.87
C LEU A 141 7.00 -0.79 -5.89
N ALA A 142 7.55 -2.01 -6.05
CA ALA A 142 8.64 -2.53 -5.21
C ALA A 142 9.80 -1.54 -5.10
N ARG A 143 10.23 -0.98 -6.23
CA ARG A 143 11.32 0.01 -6.24
C ARG A 143 10.97 1.29 -5.50
N PHE A 144 9.74 1.80 -5.65
CA PHE A 144 9.27 2.99 -4.94
C PHE A 144 9.23 2.76 -3.42
N PHE A 145 8.59 1.67 -2.98
CA PHE A 145 8.42 1.35 -1.57
C PHE A 145 9.73 0.99 -0.88
N ASN A 146 10.64 0.27 -1.55
CA ASN A 146 12.00 0.06 -1.05
C ASN A 146 12.74 1.37 -0.82
N ASN A 147 12.71 2.28 -1.81
CA ASN A 147 13.40 3.56 -1.68
C ASN A 147 12.82 4.37 -0.50
N LYS A 148 11.50 4.37 -0.35
CA LYS A 148 10.82 4.98 0.80
C LYS A 148 11.24 4.40 2.16
N ASN A 149 11.40 3.09 2.26
CA ASN A 149 11.82 2.45 3.52
C ASN A 149 13.30 2.66 3.84
N LEU A 150 14.15 2.88 2.83
CA LEU A 150 15.60 3.06 3.00
C LEU A 150 15.99 4.53 3.25
N TYR A 151 15.35 5.48 2.56
CA TYR A 151 15.78 6.88 2.51
C TYR A 151 14.69 7.87 2.93
N GLY A 152 13.46 7.39 3.14
CA GLY A 152 12.30 8.20 3.50
C GLY A 152 12.09 8.38 4.98
#